data_AF-A0A0U9H7F7-F1
#
_entry.id   AF-A0A0U9H7F7-F1
#
_cell.length_a   1.000
_cell.length_b   1.000
_cell.length_c   1.000
_cell.angle_alpha   90.00
_cell.angle_beta   90.00
_cell.angle_gamma   90.00
#
_symmetry.space_group_name_H-M   'P 1'
#
loop_
_entity.id
_entity.type
_entity.pdbx_description
1 polymer ?
#
loop_
_entity_poly.entity_id
_entity_poly.type
_entity_poly.pdbx_seq_one_letter_code
_entity_poly.pdbx_strand_id
1 'polypeptide(L)' 'MQAINRTNKKEINIHASYSEAHFIGEALSSYRLVMQKLYGINSEEEKYIGELLHSIRNPSVKKRKRVNEKDRLERGI' A
#
# COMPACT_ATOMS: atom_id res chain seq x y z
N MET A 1 -5.05 11.08 -0.68
CA MET A 1 -5.27 9.64 -0.82
C MET A 1 -6.26 9.38 -1.95
N GLN A 2 -5.98 8.42 -2.83
CA GLN A 2 -6.91 7.98 -3.89
C GLN A 2 -6.99 6.46 -3.90
N ALA A 3 -8.19 5.90 -3.96
CA ALA A 3 -8.43 4.48 -4.14
C ALA A 3 -8.98 4.22 -5.54
N ILE A 4 -8.34 3.32 -6.29
CA ILE A 4 -8.75 2.92 -7.63
C ILE A 4 -9.16 1.45 -7.56
N ASN A 5 -10.46 1.19 -7.69
CA ASN A 5 -10.98 -0.16 -7.79
C ASN A 5 -10.75 -0.70 -9.22
N ARG A 6 -10.00 -1.79 -9.34
CA ARG A 6 -9.85 -2.53 -10.58
C ARG A 6 -10.66 -3.81 -10.48
N THR A 7 -11.97 -3.69 -10.69
CA THR A 7 -12.96 -4.76 -10.55
C THR A 7 -12.60 -6.00 -11.35
N ASN A 8 -12.06 -5.82 -12.57
CA ASN A 8 -11.63 -6.92 -13.45
C ASN A 8 -10.48 -7.75 -12.86
N LYS A 9 -9.69 -7.18 -11.94
CA LYS A 9 -8.56 -7.84 -11.29
C LYS A 9 -8.83 -8.22 -9.83
N LYS A 10 -10.01 -7.87 -9.29
CA LYS A 10 -10.35 -8.00 -7.87
C LYS A 10 -9.31 -7.31 -6.96
N GLU A 11 -8.76 -6.21 -7.42
CA GLU A 11 -7.70 -5.44 -6.74
C GLU A 11 -8.19 -4.02 -6.44
N ILE A 12 -7.86 -3.52 -5.25
CA ILE A 12 -7.99 -2.09 -4.91
C ILE A 12 -6.58 -1.52 -4.81
N ASN A 13 -6.27 -0.55 -5.68
CA ASN A 13 -4.99 0.16 -5.63
C ASN A 13 -5.17 1.45 -4.83
N ILE A 14 -4.42 1.59 -3.73
CA ILE A 14 -4.42 2.79 -2.89
C ILE A 14 -3.16 3.59 -3.21
N HIS A 15 -3.34 4.81 -3.70
CA HIS A 15 -2.28 5.80 -3.82
C HIS A 15 -2.34 6.72 -2.59
N ALA A 16 -1.30 6.64 -1.77
CA ALA A 16 -1.17 7.41 -0.54
C ALA A 16 0.14 8.19 -0.57
N SER A 17 0.13 9.40 -0.01
CA SER A 17 1.37 10.08 0.36
C SER A 17 2.08 9.31 1.50
N TYR A 18 3.32 9.69 1.81
CA TYR A 18 4.04 9.09 2.93
C TYR A 18 3.31 9.26 4.27
N SER A 19 2.77 10.44 4.56
CA SER A 19 2.01 10.71 5.79
C SER A 19 0.70 9.91 5.83
N GLU A 20 0.01 9.79 4.71
CA GLU A 20 -1.20 8.98 4.60
C GLU A 20 -0.90 7.48 4.81
N ALA A 21 0.19 6.98 4.23
CA ALA A 21 0.64 5.60 4.43
C ALA A 21 1.00 5.33 5.90
N HIS A 22 1.58 6.31 6.59
CA HIS A 22 1.83 6.22 8.03
C HIS A 22 0.54 6.06 8.84
N PHE A 23 -0.50 6.87 8.57
CA PHE A 23 -1.80 6.72 9.24
C PHE A 23 -2.47 5.36 8.99
N ILE A 24 -2.38 4.84 7.76
CA ILE A 24 -2.88 3.50 7.43
C ILE A 24 -2.11 2.43 8.24
N GLY A 25 -0.79 2.60 8.40
CA GLY A 25 0.03 1.72 9.22
C GLY A 25 -0.36 1.71 10.70
N GLU A 26 -0.71 2.85 11.28
CA GLU A 26 -1.18 2.94 12.67
C GLU A 26 -2.53 2.25 12.87
N ALA A 27 -3.46 2.47 11.93
CA ALA A 27 -4.78 1.83 11.95
C ALA A 27 -4.66 0.30 11.86
N LEU A 28 -3.83 -0.21 10.95
CA LEU A 28 -3.58 -1.64 10.81
C LEU A 28 -2.89 -2.24 12.04
N SER A 29 -1.97 -1.50 12.67
CA SER A 29 -1.32 -1.96 13.91
C SER A 29 -2.33 -2.13 15.04
N SER A 30 -3.28 -1.19 15.17
CA SER A 30 -4.38 -1.29 16.13
C SER A 30 -5.31 -2.48 15.80
N TYR A 31 -5.63 -2.67 14.52
CA TYR A 31 -6.51 -3.76 14.10
C TYR A 31 -5.88 -5.15 14.30
N ARG A 32 -4.56 -5.27 14.11
CA ARG A 32 -3.79 -6.49 14.41
C ARG A 32 -3.95 -6.89 15.87
N LEU A 33 -3.88 -5.94 16.80
CA LEU A 33 -4.08 -6.19 18.23
C LEU A 33 -5.51 -6.69 18.52
N VAL A 34 -6.51 -6.17 17.81
CA VAL A 34 -7.89 -6.67 17.92
C VAL A 34 -7.99 -8.11 17.41
N MET A 35 -7.37 -8.43 16.27
CA MET A 35 -7.37 -9.81 15.75
C MET A 35 -6.67 -10.79 16.70
N GLN A 36 -5.54 -10.38 17.31
CA GLN A 36 -4.86 -11.18 18.34
C GLN A 36 -5.78 -11.53 19.52
N LYS A 37 -6.64 -10.58 19.93
CA LYS A 37 -7.59 -10.80 21.04
C LYS A 37 -8.76 -11.70 20.64
N LEU A 38 -9.24 -11.60 19.40
CA LEU A 38 -10.42 -12.34 18.92
C LEU A 38 -10.09 -13.76 18.46
N TYR A 39 -8.98 -13.92 17.73
CA TYR A 39 -8.62 -15.16 17.03
C TYR A 39 -7.32 -15.78 17.54
N GLY A 40 -6.65 -15.13 18.49
CA GLY A 40 -5.36 -15.57 19.03
C GLY A 40 -4.17 -15.05 18.23
N ILE A 41 -2.99 -15.22 18.82
CA ILE A 41 -1.71 -14.91 18.17
C ILE A 41 -1.46 -15.94 17.06
N ASN A 42 -0.97 -15.49 15.90
CA ASN A 42 -0.74 -16.30 14.69
C ASN A 42 -2.03 -16.80 14.00
N SER A 43 -3.18 -16.17 14.24
CA SER A 43 -4.34 -16.39 13.36
C SER A 43 -4.03 -15.93 11.94
N GLU A 44 -4.74 -16.47 10.96
CA GLU A 44 -4.54 -16.09 9.55
C GLU A 44 -4.85 -14.60 9.33
N GLU A 45 -5.85 -14.06 10.02
CA GLU A 45 -6.21 -12.64 9.99
C GLU A 45 -5.09 -11.76 10.56
N GLU A 46 -4.50 -12.18 11.68
CA GLU A 46 -3.41 -11.49 12.34
C GLU A 46 -2.14 -11.44 11.48
N LYS A 47 -1.80 -12.58 10.86
CA LYS A 47 -0.67 -12.70 9.92
C LYS A 47 -0.88 -11.83 8.69
N TYR A 48 -2.08 -11.89 8.10
CA TYR A 48 -2.41 -11.10 6.91
C TYR A 48 -2.23 -9.60 7.16
N ILE A 49 -2.67 -9.09 8.32
CA ILE A 49 -2.44 -7.68 8.69
C ILE A 49 -0.94 -7.40 8.86
N GLY A 50 -0.19 -8.35 9.43
CA GLY A 50 1.27 -8.26 9.56
C GLY A 50 1.98 -8.10 8.20
N GLU A 51 1.56 -8.86 7.19
CA GLU A 51 2.10 -8.78 5.82
C GLU A 51 1.78 -7.43 5.15
N LEU A 52 0.56 -6.92 5.36
CA LEU A 52 0.17 -5.59 4.89
C LEU A 52 1.03 -4.49 5.54
N LEU A 53 1.22 -4.55 6.86
CA LEU A 53 2.08 -3.61 7.59
C LEU A 53 3.52 -3.63 7.08
N HIS A 54 4.07 -4.82 6.85
CA HIS A 54 5.40 -4.97 6.30
C HIS A 54 5.51 -4.30 4.92
N SER A 55 4.51 -4.51 4.06
CA SER A 55 4.47 -3.94 2.70
C SER A 55 4.36 -2.41 2.69
N ILE A 56 3.62 -1.84 3.64
CA ILE A 56 3.47 -0.38 3.78
C ILE A 56 4.75 0.27 4.30
N ARG A 57 5.41 -0.37 5.29
CA ARG A 57 6.64 0.16 5.90
C ARG A 57 7.88 -0.02 5.04
N ASN A 58 7.86 -1.01 4.15
CA ASN A 58 8.97 -1.33 3.25
C ASN A 58 8.52 -1.22 1.79
N PRO A 59 8.15 -0.02 1.32
CA PRO A 59 7.70 0.15 -0.05
C PRO A 59 8.85 -0.19 -1.00
N SER A 60 8.58 -1.06 -1.98
CA SER A 60 9.53 -1.31 -3.05
C SER A 60 9.74 -0.01 -3.84
N VAL A 61 10.94 0.56 -3.78
CA VAL A 61 11.31 1.72 -4.59
C VAL A 61 11.44 1.24 -6.04
N LYS A 62 10.33 1.28 -6.79
CA LYS A 62 10.41 1.15 -8.25
C LYS A 62 11.20 2.35 -8.75
N LYS A 63 12.46 2.11 -9.15
CA LYS A 63 13.27 3.11 -9.86
C LYS A 63 12.41 3.65 -11.01
N ARG A 64 12.00 4.92 -10.93
CA ARG A 64 11.37 5.59 -12.06
C ARG A 64 12.36 5.43 -13.22
N LYS A 65 11.95 4.78 -14.32
CA LYS A 65 12.66 5.00 -15.59
C LYS A 65 12.65 6.51 -15.76
N ARG A 66 13.83 7.14 -15.79
CA ARG A 66 13.94 8.55 -16.17
C ARG A 66 13.18 8.65 -17.48
N VAL A 67 12.09 9.41 -17.49
CA VAL A 67 11.46 9.80 -18.75
C VAL A 67 12.56 10.56 -19.47
N ASN A 68 13.11 9.95 -20.52
CA ASN A 68 14.14 10.57 -21.32
C ASN A 68 13.55 11.88 -21.83
N GLU A 69 14.31 12.97 -21.73
CA GLU A 69 13.90 14.31 -22.15
C GLU A 69 13.43 14.36 -23.62
N LYS A 70 13.75 13.32 -24.41
CA LYS A 70 13.24 13.09 -25.77
C LYS A 70 11.72 12.87 -25.84
N ASP A 71 11.09 12.23 -24.85
CA ASP A 71 9.62 12.01 -24.86
C ASP A 71 8.82 13.30 -24.56
N ARG A 72 9.47 14.34 -24.02
CA ARG A 72 8.85 15.66 -23.83
C ARG A 72 8.77 16.44 -25.14
N LEU A 73 9.78 16.32 -26.00
CA LEU A 73 9.83 17.02 -27.29
C LEU A 73 8.84 16.47 -28.32
N GLU A 74 8.48 15.19 -28.25
CA GLU A 74 7.47 14.59 -29.15
C GLU A 74 6.02 14.93 -28.78
N ARG A 75 5.75 15.51 -27.60
CA ARG A 75 4.39 15.88 -27.16
C ARG A 75 4.05 17.37 -27.28
N GLY A 76 4.92 18.18 -27.87
CA GLY A 76 4.60 19.57 -28.25
C GLY A 76 3.88 20.37 -27.16
N ILE A 77 4.54 20.55 -26.01
CA ILE A 77 4.19 21.61 -25.04
C ILE A 77 5.38 22.54 -24.96
#